data_AF-A0A317JFT5-F1
#
_entry.id   AF-A0A317JFT5-F1
#
_cell.length_a   1.000
_cell.length_b   1.000
_cell.length_c   1.000
_cell.angle_alpha   90.00
_cell.angle_beta   90.00
_cell.angle_gamma   90.00
#
_symmetry.space_group_name_H-M   'P 1'
#
loop_
_entity.id
_entity.type
_entity.pdbx_description
1 polymer ?
#
loop_
_entity_poly.entity_id
_entity_poly.type
_entity_poly.pdbx_seq_one_letter_code
_entity_poly.pdbx_strand_id
1 'polypeptide(L)'
;MTTFRISSPSQEGLLQVSKWIKVQILLDQEEIVDLFKKLEPFYLIAVSKPVKKQSALLAQDDFLQVYLEYVQLLKKGKIVQDRHFRECFSCAMTRSKEVFYAMPVSEERFLIKPILPVIQMQMHQFLFSSMEKIFYPMVLGQKTVSWGLQFSYPQFYQDPKTKEIIRVIKKDLFPNTELFALLMKWVRQFTIPTPFLVEEERINATLRIGKKCMSWIHLHPQLQELGIKVLCLS
;
A
#
# COMPACT_ATOMS: atom_id res chain seq x y z
N MET A 1 19.93 -9.54 14.89
CA MET A 1 18.54 -10.04 14.84
C MET A 1 17.64 -9.03 15.53
N THR A 2 16.65 -8.44 14.85
CA THR A 2 15.72 -7.52 15.54
C THR A 2 14.63 -8.32 16.22
N THR A 3 14.47 -8.12 17.53
CA THR A 3 13.48 -8.79 18.36
C THR A 3 12.39 -7.80 18.71
N PHE A 4 11.17 -7.99 18.21
CA PHE A 4 10.01 -7.21 18.69
C PHE A 4 9.73 -7.57 20.14
N ARG A 5 9.39 -6.58 20.97
CA ARG A 5 8.94 -6.79 22.34
C ARG A 5 7.66 -7.62 22.33
N ILE A 6 7.60 -8.66 23.17
CA ILE A 6 6.38 -9.43 23.37
C ILE A 6 5.43 -8.61 24.24
N SER A 7 4.18 -8.45 23.81
CA SER A 7 3.15 -7.74 24.57
C SER A 7 1.73 -8.16 24.14
N SER A 8 0.72 -7.56 24.76
CA SER A 8 -0.71 -7.81 24.49
C SER A 8 -1.51 -6.51 24.30
N PRO A 9 -2.70 -6.59 23.69
CA PRO A 9 -3.65 -5.48 23.66
C PRO A 9 -4.10 -5.00 25.05
N SER A 10 -4.07 -5.85 26.08
CA SER A 10 -4.40 -5.42 27.45
C SER A 10 -3.32 -4.51 28.04
N GLN A 11 -2.06 -4.62 27.59
CA GLN A 11 -0.94 -3.82 28.05
C GLN A 11 -0.72 -2.56 27.19
N GLU A 12 -0.80 -2.70 25.87
CA GLU A 12 -0.56 -1.59 24.93
C GLU A 12 -1.83 -0.81 24.59
N GLY A 13 -2.99 -1.43 24.77
CA GLY A 13 -4.26 -1.02 24.19
C GLY A 13 -4.34 -1.27 22.68
N LEU A 14 -5.49 -0.90 22.10
CA LEU A 14 -5.76 -1.04 20.67
C LEU A 14 -5.60 0.31 19.97
N LEU A 15 -4.71 0.37 18.98
CA LEU A 15 -4.58 1.54 18.12
C LEU A 15 -5.88 1.75 17.34
N GLN A 16 -6.54 2.89 17.56
CA GLN A 16 -7.72 3.28 16.79
C GLN A 16 -7.39 4.48 15.90
N VAL A 17 -7.84 4.40 14.64
CA VAL A 17 -7.63 5.43 13.62
C VAL A 17 -8.96 5.72 12.94
N SER A 18 -9.33 7.00 12.85
CA SER A 18 -10.64 7.42 12.31
C SER A 18 -10.58 7.95 10.88
N LYS A 19 -9.44 8.49 10.43
CA LYS A 19 -9.30 9.05 9.08
C LYS A 19 -7.93 8.78 8.50
N TRP A 20 -7.91 8.44 7.21
CA TRP A 20 -6.70 8.04 6.47
C TRP A 20 -6.50 8.93 5.25
N ILE A 21 -5.26 9.36 5.02
CA ILE A 21 -4.82 9.82 3.69
C ILE A 21 -4.43 8.56 2.93
N LYS A 22 -4.96 8.40 1.72
CA LYS A 22 -4.67 7.27 0.86
C LYS A 22 -4.12 7.76 -0.47
N VAL A 23 -3.19 7.03 -1.04
CA VAL A 23 -2.71 7.21 -2.41
C VAL A 23 -2.57 5.84 -3.06
N GLN A 24 -3.21 5.69 -4.22
CA GLN A 24 -3.15 4.47 -5.02
C GLN A 24 -2.28 4.72 -6.25
N ILE A 25 -1.22 3.94 -6.41
CA ILE A 25 -0.23 4.14 -7.47
C ILE A 25 0.13 2.82 -8.17
N LEU A 26 0.17 2.87 -9.50
CA LEU A 26 0.80 1.86 -10.34
C LEU A 26 2.11 2.44 -10.88
N LEU A 27 3.25 1.81 -10.56
CA LEU A 27 4.59 2.26 -10.96
C LEU A 27 5.25 1.23 -11.86
N ASP A 28 6.13 1.70 -12.75
CA ASP A 28 7.02 0.81 -13.48
C ASP A 28 8.17 0.32 -12.58
N GLN A 29 8.96 -0.61 -13.10
CA GLN A 29 10.06 -1.26 -12.39
C GLN A 29 11.13 -0.26 -11.93
N GLU A 30 11.53 0.66 -12.80
CA GLU A 30 12.51 1.68 -12.45
C GLU A 30 11.96 2.71 -11.45
N GLU A 31 10.66 2.97 -11.52
CA GLU A 31 9.98 3.95 -10.68
C GLU A 31 9.80 3.45 -9.24
N ILE A 32 9.46 2.17 -9.04
CA ILE A 32 9.36 1.61 -7.68
C ILE A 32 10.73 1.53 -6.99
N VAL A 33 11.79 1.21 -7.75
CA VAL A 33 13.16 1.14 -7.23
C VAL A 33 13.64 2.53 -6.84
N ASP A 34 13.42 3.55 -7.68
CA ASP A 34 13.73 4.94 -7.32
C ASP A 34 12.94 5.40 -6.10
N LEU A 35 11.63 5.11 -6.03
CA LEU A 35 10.82 5.44 -4.87
C LEU A 35 11.42 4.85 -3.59
N PHE A 36 11.73 3.55 -3.57
CA PHE A 36 12.27 2.88 -2.38
C PHE A 36 13.59 3.53 -1.96
N LYS A 37 14.51 3.76 -2.90
CA LYS A 37 15.77 4.46 -2.65
C LYS A 37 15.58 5.86 -2.05
N LYS A 38 14.57 6.61 -2.50
CA LYS A 38 14.29 7.96 -1.97
C LYS A 38 13.65 7.95 -0.58
N LEU A 39 13.05 6.84 -0.17
CA LEU A 39 12.41 6.68 1.14
C LEU A 39 13.35 6.15 2.22
N GLU A 40 14.54 5.67 1.86
CA GLU A 40 15.51 5.14 2.81
C GLU A 40 15.92 6.17 3.88
N PRO A 41 16.19 5.71 5.13
CA PRO A 41 16.02 4.35 5.62
C PRO A 41 14.56 4.04 6.04
N PHE A 42 14.09 2.82 5.77
CA PHE A 42 12.81 2.31 6.29
C PHE A 42 12.82 0.77 6.41
N TYR A 43 11.77 0.24 7.04
CA TYR A 43 11.52 -1.18 7.23
C TYR A 43 10.12 -1.56 6.75
N LEU A 44 10.00 -2.77 6.21
CA LEU A 44 8.74 -3.40 5.85
C LEU A 44 8.39 -4.48 6.87
N ILE A 45 7.22 -4.37 7.49
CA ILE A 45 6.80 -5.22 8.60
C ILE A 45 5.51 -5.94 8.22
N ALA A 46 5.50 -7.27 8.24
CA ALA A 46 4.30 -8.06 8.02
C ALA A 46 3.33 -7.91 9.20
N VAL A 47 2.19 -7.28 8.97
CA VAL A 47 1.17 -6.96 10.01
C VAL A 47 -0.19 -7.62 9.78
N SER A 48 -0.36 -8.28 8.64
CA SER A 48 -1.64 -8.78 8.13
C SER A 48 -1.93 -10.23 8.50
N LYS A 49 -0.91 -11.02 8.81
CA LYS A 49 -1.04 -12.46 9.15
C LYS A 49 -0.09 -12.86 10.28
N PRO A 50 -0.38 -13.96 11.00
CA PRO A 50 0.58 -14.56 11.92
C PRO A 50 1.85 -15.00 11.19
N VAL A 51 3.00 -14.58 11.71
CA VAL A 51 4.33 -14.85 11.13
C VAL A 51 5.24 -15.51 12.16
N LYS A 52 6.24 -16.25 11.69
CA LYS A 52 7.36 -16.63 12.54
C LYS A 52 8.11 -15.36 12.95
N LYS A 53 8.67 -15.35 14.17
CA LYS A 53 9.35 -14.17 14.74
C LYS A 53 10.42 -13.56 13.81
N GLN A 54 11.14 -14.42 13.09
CA GLN A 54 12.23 -14.04 12.18
C GLN A 54 11.72 -13.51 10.83
N SER A 55 10.49 -13.85 10.43
CA SER A 55 9.89 -13.50 9.14
C SER A 55 8.99 -12.26 9.20
N ALA A 56 8.93 -11.59 10.35
CA ALA A 56 8.16 -10.37 10.55
C ALA A 56 8.71 -9.17 9.78
N LEU A 57 10.04 -9.10 9.64
CA LEU A 57 10.72 -8.11 8.83
C LEU A 57 10.86 -8.65 7.40
N LEU A 58 10.26 -7.95 6.44
CA LEU A 58 10.40 -8.27 5.02
C LEU A 58 11.65 -7.56 4.50
N ALA A 59 12.49 -8.28 3.76
CA ALA A 59 13.59 -7.65 3.04
C ALA A 59 13.04 -6.77 1.92
N GLN A 60 13.63 -5.60 1.73
CA GLN A 60 13.19 -4.67 0.67
C GLN A 60 13.45 -5.26 -0.72
N ASP A 61 14.57 -5.97 -0.90
CA ASP A 61 14.92 -6.62 -2.17
C ASP A 61 13.92 -7.72 -2.54
N ASP A 62 13.53 -8.57 -1.57
CA ASP A 62 12.50 -9.59 -1.78
C ASP A 62 11.17 -8.94 -2.17
N PHE A 63 10.77 -7.87 -1.48
CA PHE A 63 9.56 -7.12 -1.80
C PHE A 63 9.62 -6.56 -3.22
N LEU A 64 10.74 -5.92 -3.57
CA LEU A 64 10.95 -5.33 -4.89
C LEU A 64 10.87 -6.43 -5.95
N GLN A 65 11.54 -7.56 -5.78
CA GLN A 65 11.50 -8.68 -6.72
C GLN A 65 10.05 -9.12 -7.02
N VAL A 66 9.22 -9.26 -6.00
CA VAL A 66 7.79 -9.62 -6.15
C VAL A 66 7.01 -8.52 -6.89
N TYR A 67 7.31 -7.25 -6.62
CA TYR A 67 6.69 -6.13 -7.36
C TYR A 67 7.13 -6.07 -8.83
N LEU A 68 8.41 -6.32 -9.11
CA LEU A 68 8.94 -6.35 -10.47
C LEU A 68 8.28 -7.48 -11.28
N GLU A 69 8.12 -8.66 -10.67
CA GLU A 69 7.38 -9.77 -11.27
C GLU A 69 5.92 -9.38 -11.56
N TYR A 70 5.24 -8.77 -10.58
CA TYR A 70 3.87 -8.27 -10.74
C TYR A 70 3.73 -7.36 -11.98
N VAL A 71 4.61 -6.37 -12.12
CA VAL A 71 4.59 -5.46 -13.28
C VAL A 71 4.93 -6.20 -14.58
N GLN A 72 5.88 -7.13 -14.57
CA GLN A 72 6.24 -7.93 -15.75
C GLN A 72 5.06 -8.79 -16.23
N LEU A 73 4.27 -9.37 -15.32
CA LEU A 73 3.08 -10.12 -15.67
C LEU A 73 2.02 -9.22 -16.34
N LEU A 74 1.80 -8.01 -15.80
CA LEU A 74 0.89 -7.04 -16.41
C LEU A 74 1.36 -6.60 -17.81
N LYS A 75 2.65 -6.32 -17.98
CA LYS A 75 3.26 -6.01 -19.29
C LYS A 75 3.06 -7.11 -20.32
N LYS A 76 3.00 -8.37 -19.87
CA LYS A 76 2.76 -9.55 -20.72
C LYS A 76 1.27 -9.86 -20.92
N GLY A 77 0.35 -8.99 -20.47
CA GLY A 77 -1.08 -9.22 -20.57
C GLY A 77 -1.58 -10.39 -19.71
N LYS A 78 -0.88 -10.73 -18.62
CA LYS A 78 -1.27 -11.84 -17.72
C LYS A 78 -2.05 -11.32 -16.52
N ILE A 79 -3.25 -11.86 -16.32
CA ILE A 79 -4.08 -11.54 -15.15
C ILE A 79 -3.35 -11.95 -13.87
N VAL A 80 -3.21 -11.00 -12.95
CA VAL A 80 -2.55 -11.25 -11.66
C VAL A 80 -3.59 -11.54 -10.59
N GLN A 81 -3.80 -12.82 -10.30
CA GLN A 81 -4.69 -13.29 -9.21
C GLN A 81 -3.96 -14.24 -8.24
N ASP A 82 -2.67 -14.00 -7.99
CA ASP A 82 -1.90 -14.81 -7.04
C ASP A 82 -2.02 -14.28 -5.60
N ARG A 83 -2.23 -15.21 -4.67
CA ARG A 83 -2.20 -14.98 -3.21
C ARG A 83 -0.84 -14.44 -2.77
N HIS A 84 0.24 -14.83 -3.43
CA HIS A 84 1.61 -14.40 -3.16
C HIS A 84 1.77 -12.88 -3.18
N PHE A 85 1.29 -12.20 -4.23
CA PHE A 85 1.36 -10.74 -4.34
C PHE A 85 0.60 -10.04 -3.21
N ARG A 86 -0.61 -10.51 -2.90
CA ARG A 86 -1.43 -9.94 -1.83
C ARG A 86 -0.74 -10.04 -0.48
N GLU A 87 -0.14 -11.19 -0.18
CA GLU A 87 0.57 -11.41 1.07
C GLU A 87 1.84 -10.55 1.17
N CYS A 88 2.59 -10.42 0.08
CA CYS A 88 3.80 -9.58 0.05
C CYS A 88 3.47 -8.09 0.18
N PHE A 89 2.43 -7.61 -0.52
CA PHE A 89 2.07 -6.20 -0.54
C PHE A 89 1.36 -5.73 0.72
N SER A 90 0.85 -6.65 1.55
CA SER A 90 0.14 -6.34 2.80
C SER A 90 1.11 -6.23 3.98
N CYS A 91 1.76 -5.08 4.10
CA CYS A 91 2.73 -4.79 5.15
C CYS A 91 2.67 -3.34 5.63
N ALA A 92 3.31 -3.06 6.76
CA ALA A 92 3.51 -1.70 7.25
C ALA A 92 4.92 -1.21 6.90
N MET A 93 5.03 0.03 6.47
CA MET A 93 6.28 0.73 6.23
C MET A 93 6.57 1.70 7.37
N THR A 94 7.80 1.68 7.89
CA THR A 94 8.19 2.51 9.04
C THR A 94 9.66 2.92 9.05
N ARG A 95 10.01 3.99 9.76
CA ARG A 95 11.40 4.31 10.13
C ARG A 95 11.86 3.69 11.45
N SER A 96 10.94 3.27 12.33
CA SER A 96 11.29 2.75 13.66
C SER A 96 10.57 1.45 13.94
N LYS A 97 11.32 0.40 14.29
CA LYS A 97 10.77 -0.90 14.67
C LYS A 97 10.13 -0.89 16.05
N GLU A 98 10.47 0.10 16.87
CA GLU A 98 9.96 0.27 18.24
C GLU A 98 8.47 0.63 18.27
N VAL A 99 7.91 1.07 17.13
CA VAL A 99 6.48 1.32 16.99
C VAL A 99 5.65 0.04 16.86
N PHE A 100 6.25 -1.14 17.06
CA PHE A 100 5.59 -2.44 16.98
C PHE A 100 5.84 -3.30 18.22
N TYR A 101 4.88 -4.18 18.51
CA TYR A 101 5.03 -5.30 19.43
C TYR A 101 4.61 -6.61 18.76
N ALA A 102 5.10 -7.73 19.30
CA ALA A 102 4.72 -9.07 18.90
C ALA A 102 3.70 -9.65 19.89
N MET A 103 2.54 -10.04 19.39
CA MET A 103 1.50 -10.72 20.14
C MET A 103 1.55 -12.22 19.83
N PRO A 104 1.83 -13.10 20.80
CA PRO A 104 1.86 -14.54 20.56
C PRO A 104 0.47 -15.06 20.20
N VAL A 105 0.40 -15.89 19.16
CA VAL A 105 -0.84 -16.61 18.75
C VAL A 105 -0.68 -18.12 18.97
N SER A 106 0.56 -18.61 18.88
CA SER A 106 0.98 -19.97 19.23
C SER A 106 2.46 -19.92 19.63
N GLU A 107 3.05 -21.05 20.01
CA GLU A 107 4.46 -21.13 20.44
C GLU A 107 5.44 -20.52 19.42
N GLU A 108 5.19 -20.69 18.12
CA GLU A 108 6.09 -20.21 17.06
C GLU A 108 5.58 -19.02 16.24
N ARG A 109 4.31 -18.62 16.42
CA ARG A 109 3.67 -17.60 15.57
C ARG A 109 3.23 -16.39 16.36
N PHE A 110 3.52 -15.23 15.77
CA PHE A 110 3.24 -13.92 16.34
C PHE A 110 2.45 -13.07 15.35
N LEU A 111 1.51 -12.28 15.87
CA LEU A 111 0.94 -11.15 15.15
C LEU A 111 1.73 -9.89 15.52
N ILE A 112 2.24 -9.19 14.52
CA ILE A 112 2.94 -7.92 14.75
C ILE A 112 1.93 -6.79 14.68
N LYS A 113 1.86 -5.99 15.74
CA LYS A 113 0.86 -4.93 15.90
C LYS A 113 1.54 -3.59 16.14
N PRO A 114 1.10 -2.51 15.47
CA PRO A 114 1.63 -1.17 15.71
C PRO A 114 1.09 -0.60 17.04
N ILE A 115 1.94 0.11 17.78
CA ILE A 115 1.54 0.97 18.91
C ILE A 115 1.40 2.44 18.51
N LEU A 116 2.03 2.87 17.40
CA LEU A 116 1.93 4.22 16.85
C LEU A 116 1.50 4.17 15.37
N PRO A 117 1.01 5.30 14.81
CA PRO A 117 0.73 5.43 13.39
C PRO A 117 1.88 4.97 12.47
N VAL A 118 1.55 4.09 11.52
CA VAL A 118 2.45 3.55 10.50
C VAL A 118 1.88 3.77 9.12
N ILE A 119 2.73 3.73 8.08
CA ILE A 119 2.26 3.76 6.70
C ILE A 119 1.81 2.34 6.35
N GLN A 120 0.53 2.14 6.14
CA GLN A 120 -0.01 0.86 5.68
C GLN A 120 0.17 0.76 4.17
N MET A 121 0.71 -0.35 3.71
CA MET A 121 0.81 -0.71 2.32
C MET A 121 -0.04 -1.95 2.05
N GLN A 122 -0.75 -1.94 0.94
CA GLN A 122 -1.53 -3.08 0.47
C GLN A 122 -1.66 -3.03 -1.05
N MET A 123 -1.94 -4.18 -1.66
CA MET A 123 -2.32 -4.25 -3.07
C MET A 123 -3.59 -3.43 -3.28
N HIS A 124 -3.56 -2.50 -4.24
CA HIS A 124 -4.79 -1.80 -4.62
C HIS A 124 -5.55 -2.59 -5.66
N GLN A 125 -6.86 -2.67 -5.50
CA GLN A 125 -7.78 -3.20 -6.50
C GLN A 125 -8.98 -2.28 -6.61
N PHE A 126 -9.66 -2.25 -7.75
CA PHE A 126 -10.90 -1.51 -7.93
C PHE A 126 -11.87 -2.25 -8.86
N LEU A 127 -13.15 -1.91 -8.75
CA LEU A 127 -14.21 -2.38 -9.64
C LEU A 127 -14.89 -1.17 -10.28
N PHE A 128 -15.11 -1.21 -11.59
CA PHE A 128 -15.96 -0.24 -12.27
C PHE A 128 -17.42 -0.70 -12.22
N SER A 129 -18.32 0.20 -11.82
CA SER A 129 -19.76 0.00 -11.93
C SER A 129 -20.28 0.72 -13.14
N SER A 130 -20.77 -0.03 -14.14
CA SER A 130 -21.39 0.55 -15.34
C SER A 130 -22.71 1.26 -15.03
N MET A 131 -23.43 0.83 -13.98
CA MET A 131 -24.69 1.42 -13.55
C MET A 131 -24.51 2.82 -12.94
N GLU A 132 -23.51 2.97 -12.07
CA GLU A 132 -23.25 4.23 -11.36
C GLU A 132 -22.14 5.07 -12.02
N LYS A 133 -21.46 4.52 -13.03
CA LYS A 133 -20.31 5.15 -13.72
C LYS A 133 -19.19 5.57 -12.75
N ILE A 134 -18.98 4.79 -11.68
CA ILE A 134 -17.94 5.05 -10.67
C ILE A 134 -17.00 3.86 -10.46
N PHE A 135 -15.80 4.16 -9.98
CA PHE A 135 -14.83 3.17 -9.53
C PHE A 135 -14.91 2.97 -8.02
N TYR A 136 -15.26 1.75 -7.60
CA TYR A 136 -15.21 1.36 -6.19
C TYR A 136 -13.82 0.84 -5.81
N PRO A 137 -13.14 1.45 -4.84
CA PRO A 137 -11.83 1.00 -4.40
C PRO A 137 -11.95 -0.24 -3.50
N MET A 138 -10.91 -1.06 -3.49
CA MET A 138 -10.72 -2.21 -2.61
C MET A 138 -11.81 -3.30 -2.70
N VAL A 139 -12.51 -3.39 -3.84
CA VAL A 139 -13.45 -4.48 -4.10
C VAL A 139 -12.67 -5.75 -4.45
N LEU A 140 -13.12 -6.90 -3.91
CA LEU A 140 -12.62 -8.22 -4.25
C LEU A 140 -13.65 -8.93 -5.13
N GLY A 141 -13.21 -9.50 -6.24
CA GLY A 141 -14.10 -10.19 -7.18
C GLY A 141 -13.41 -10.48 -8.51
N GLN A 142 -14.06 -11.30 -9.35
CA GLN A 142 -13.48 -11.73 -10.63
C GLN A 142 -13.26 -10.57 -11.61
N LYS A 143 -14.15 -9.57 -11.61
CA LYS A 143 -14.08 -8.38 -12.47
C LYS A 143 -13.27 -7.21 -11.90
N THR A 144 -12.44 -7.48 -10.88
CA THR A 144 -11.66 -6.41 -10.24
C THR A 144 -10.35 -6.18 -10.97
N VAL A 145 -9.99 -4.92 -11.15
CA VAL A 145 -8.70 -4.52 -11.71
C VAL A 145 -7.70 -4.40 -10.56
N SER A 146 -6.55 -5.06 -10.69
CA SER A 146 -5.41 -4.81 -9.81
C SER A 146 -4.66 -3.56 -10.27
N TRP A 147 -4.26 -2.70 -9.33
CA TRP A 147 -3.69 -1.39 -9.64
C TRP A 147 -2.51 -1.04 -8.72
N GLY A 148 -1.49 -1.91 -8.70
CA GLY A 148 -0.27 -1.68 -7.92
C GLY A 148 -0.52 -1.60 -6.42
N LEU A 149 -0.02 -0.53 -5.80
CA LEU A 149 0.02 -0.36 -4.33
C LEU A 149 -0.87 0.80 -3.88
N GLN A 150 -1.53 0.60 -2.75
CA GLN A 150 -2.11 1.66 -1.95
C GLN A 150 -1.25 1.91 -0.72
N PHE A 151 -0.83 3.15 -0.52
CA PHE A 151 -0.24 3.64 0.71
C PHE A 151 -1.30 4.39 1.51
N SER A 152 -1.37 4.15 2.81
CA SER A 152 -2.34 4.79 3.70
C SER A 152 -1.66 5.26 4.98
N TYR A 153 -1.93 6.49 5.41
CA TYR A 153 -1.39 7.05 6.67
C TYR A 153 -2.49 7.75 7.48
N PRO A 154 -2.56 7.54 8.80
CA PRO A 154 -3.55 8.18 9.66
C PRO A 154 -3.45 9.71 9.66
N GLN A 155 -4.60 10.41 9.70
CA GLN A 155 -4.67 11.85 10.02
C GLN A 155 -4.96 12.08 11.50
N PHE A 156 -5.70 11.16 12.11
CA PHE A 156 -6.07 11.18 13.52
C PHE A 156 -5.87 9.79 14.08
N TYR A 157 -5.25 9.69 15.25
CA TYR A 157 -5.22 8.46 16.03
C TYR A 157 -5.76 8.75 17.43
N GLN A 158 -6.35 7.75 18.05
CA GLN A 158 -6.71 7.80 19.45
C GLN A 158 -5.61 7.15 20.26
N ASP A 159 -5.07 7.86 21.25
CA ASP A 159 -4.13 7.27 22.19
C ASP A 159 -4.81 6.12 22.95
N PRO A 160 -4.25 4.91 22.90
CA PRO A 160 -4.91 3.73 23.48
C PRO A 160 -5.08 3.83 25.00
N LYS A 161 -4.20 4.57 25.69
CA LYS A 161 -4.17 4.72 27.15
C LYS A 161 -5.01 5.92 27.61
N THR A 162 -4.79 7.10 27.02
CA THR A 162 -5.47 8.33 27.45
C THR A 162 -6.82 8.56 26.78
N LYS A 163 -7.10 7.85 25.67
CA LYS A 163 -8.28 8.04 24.81
C LYS A 163 -8.34 9.39 24.09
N GLU A 164 -7.29 10.19 24.16
CA GLU A 164 -7.20 11.48 23.47
C GLU A 164 -7.10 11.27 21.95
N ILE A 165 -7.84 12.07 21.17
CA ILE A 165 -7.74 12.09 19.72
C ILE A 165 -6.68 13.10 19.31
N ILE A 166 -5.58 12.61 18.73
CA ILE A 166 -4.42 13.42 18.39
C ILE A 166 -4.26 13.44 16.87
N ARG A 167 -4.03 14.64 16.33
CA ARG A 167 -3.77 14.84 14.90
C ARG A 167 -2.33 14.45 14.57
N VAL A 168 -2.17 13.55 13.60
CA VAL A 168 -0.89 13.00 13.14
C VAL A 168 -0.23 13.98 12.16
N ILE A 169 0.26 15.10 12.69
CA ILE A 169 0.99 16.15 11.95
C ILE A 169 2.28 16.57 12.65
N LYS A 170 2.41 16.31 13.95
CA LYS A 170 3.59 16.68 14.73
C LYS A 170 4.69 15.62 14.51
N LYS A 171 5.77 16.01 13.84
CA LYS A 171 6.88 15.11 13.46
C LYS A 171 7.53 14.43 14.66
N ASP A 172 7.69 15.16 15.76
CA ASP A 172 8.44 14.70 16.94
C ASP A 172 7.75 13.54 17.67
N LEU A 173 6.44 13.37 17.48
CA LEU A 173 5.65 12.32 18.13
C LEU A 173 5.44 11.09 17.22
N PHE A 174 5.59 11.24 15.91
CA PHE A 174 5.23 10.20 14.94
C PHE A 174 6.35 10.00 13.91
N PRO A 175 7.21 8.97 14.07
CA PRO A 175 8.43 8.79 13.27
C PRO A 175 8.16 8.58 11.78
N ASN A 176 6.93 8.22 11.42
CA ASN A 176 6.53 7.91 10.04
C ASN A 176 5.93 9.11 9.30
N THR A 177 5.72 10.25 9.96
CA THR A 177 5.13 11.45 9.34
C THR A 177 6.03 12.01 8.24
N GLU A 178 7.34 12.10 8.50
CA GLU A 178 8.29 12.56 7.50
C GLU A 178 8.41 11.58 6.33
N LEU A 179 8.44 10.28 6.62
CA LEU A 179 8.47 9.23 5.61
C LEU A 179 7.26 9.33 4.66
N PHE A 180 6.06 9.54 5.20
CA PHE A 180 4.86 9.71 4.39
C PHE A 180 4.87 11.02 3.61
N ALA A 181 5.40 12.11 4.17
CA ALA A 181 5.54 13.37 3.46
C ALA A 181 6.50 13.25 2.26
N LEU A 182 7.61 12.51 2.42
CA LEU A 182 8.55 12.20 1.32
C LEU A 182 7.88 11.36 0.23
N LEU A 183 7.15 10.31 0.61
CA LEU A 183 6.34 9.51 -0.32
C LEU A 183 5.38 10.39 -1.13
N MET A 184 4.60 11.24 -0.46
CA MET A 184 3.64 12.12 -1.13
C MET A 184 4.32 13.16 -2.02
N LYS A 185 5.50 13.66 -1.65
CA LYS A 185 6.30 14.55 -2.50
C LYS A 185 6.75 13.81 -3.76
N TRP A 186 7.31 12.60 -3.61
CA TRP A 186 7.76 11.78 -4.72
C TRP A 186 6.60 11.46 -5.68
N VAL A 187 5.47 10.98 -5.14
CA VAL A 187 4.27 10.67 -5.94
C VAL A 187 3.84 11.86 -6.79
N ARG A 188 3.76 13.07 -6.22
CA ARG A 188 3.34 14.26 -6.96
C ARG A 188 4.27 14.61 -8.11
N GLN A 189 5.57 14.34 -7.97
CA GLN A 189 6.58 14.68 -8.97
C GLN A 189 6.68 13.64 -10.11
N PHE A 190 6.52 12.36 -9.77
CA PHE A 190 6.85 11.25 -10.68
C PHE A 190 5.64 10.49 -11.22
N THR A 191 4.42 10.80 -10.75
CA THR A 191 3.19 10.16 -11.24
C THR A 191 2.17 11.20 -11.71
N ILE A 192 1.20 10.77 -12.51
CA ILE A 192 0.08 11.61 -12.96
C ILE A 192 -1.27 11.03 -12.50
N PRO A 193 -2.31 11.86 -12.29
CA PRO A 193 -3.67 11.36 -12.12
C PRO A 193 -4.09 10.52 -13.33
N THR A 194 -4.89 9.48 -13.11
CA THR A 194 -5.30 8.52 -14.15
C THR A 194 -6.79 8.70 -14.47
N PRO A 195 -7.15 9.54 -15.44
CA PRO A 195 -8.49 9.50 -16.02
C PRO A 195 -8.65 8.23 -16.87
N PHE A 196 -9.82 7.63 -16.80
CA PHE A 196 -10.19 6.46 -17.60
C PHE A 196 -11.21 6.85 -18.67
N LEU A 197 -11.18 6.16 -19.80
CA LEU A 197 -12.21 6.20 -20.83
C LEU A 197 -12.99 4.88 -20.76
N VAL A 198 -14.29 4.96 -20.53
CA VAL A 198 -15.21 3.80 -20.50
C VAL A 198 -16.43 4.17 -21.32
N GLU A 199 -16.77 3.37 -22.34
CA GLU A 199 -17.91 3.66 -23.23
C GLU A 199 -17.88 5.11 -23.77
N GLU A 200 -16.70 5.58 -24.21
CA GLU A 200 -16.46 6.94 -24.71
C GLU A 200 -16.58 8.07 -23.67
N GLU A 201 -16.92 7.76 -22.43
CA GLU A 201 -17.00 8.73 -21.33
C GLU A 201 -15.69 8.79 -20.53
N ARG A 202 -15.26 10.01 -20.22
CA ARG A 202 -14.13 10.25 -19.33
C ARG A 202 -14.56 10.18 -17.88
N ILE A 203 -14.02 9.21 -17.15
CA ILE A 203 -14.25 9.02 -15.71
C ILE A 203 -12.95 9.34 -14.95
N ASN A 204 -13.01 10.29 -14.03
CA ASN A 204 -11.88 10.63 -13.16
C ASN A 204 -11.86 9.70 -11.94
N ALA A 205 -10.68 9.19 -11.59
CA ALA A 205 -10.47 8.40 -10.38
C ALA A 205 -9.36 9.01 -9.50
N THR A 206 -9.30 8.62 -8.23
CA THR A 206 -8.22 9.02 -7.30
C THR A 206 -6.90 8.29 -7.56
N LEU A 207 -6.84 7.49 -8.62
CA LEU A 207 -5.71 6.65 -8.97
C LEU A 207 -4.62 7.45 -9.67
N ARG A 208 -3.37 7.04 -9.44
CA ARG A 208 -2.21 7.60 -10.12
C ARG A 208 -1.42 6.52 -10.81
N ILE A 209 -0.69 6.94 -11.84
CA ILE A 209 0.15 6.08 -12.65
C ILE A 209 1.51 6.74 -12.83
N GLY A 210 2.57 5.93 -12.72
CA GLY A 210 3.93 6.33 -13.06
C GLY A 210 4.05 6.62 -14.55
N LYS A 211 4.86 7.61 -14.90
CA LYS A 211 4.99 8.06 -16.30
C LYS A 211 5.55 6.96 -17.19
N LYS A 212 6.40 6.08 -16.67
CA LYS A 212 6.97 4.96 -17.45
C LYS A 212 5.94 3.88 -17.77
N CYS A 213 4.90 3.73 -16.96
CA CYS A 213 3.80 2.79 -17.24
C CYS A 213 3.05 3.12 -18.54
N MET A 214 3.06 4.39 -18.97
CA MET A 214 2.32 4.84 -20.16
C MET A 214 2.73 4.07 -21.43
N SER A 215 3.97 3.60 -21.49
CA SER A 215 4.48 2.80 -22.61
C SER A 215 3.81 1.44 -22.79
N TRP A 216 3.17 0.89 -21.74
CA TRP A 216 2.60 -0.46 -21.76
C TRP A 216 1.22 -0.57 -21.13
N ILE A 217 0.66 0.49 -20.53
CA ILE A 217 -0.61 0.43 -19.80
C ILE A 217 -1.79 -0.06 -20.65
N HIS A 218 -1.72 0.13 -21.97
CA HIS A 218 -2.69 -0.38 -22.94
C HIS A 218 -2.72 -1.93 -23.02
N LEU A 219 -1.69 -2.61 -22.50
CA LEU A 219 -1.59 -4.07 -22.39
C LEU A 219 -2.14 -4.61 -21.07
N HIS A 220 -2.65 -3.75 -20.18
CA HIS A 220 -3.13 -4.19 -18.88
C HIS A 220 -4.35 -5.13 -19.04
N PRO A 221 -4.25 -6.40 -18.65
CA PRO A 221 -5.20 -7.43 -19.10
C PRO A 221 -6.62 -7.20 -18.60
N GLN A 222 -6.76 -6.82 -17.32
CA GLN A 222 -8.07 -6.57 -16.72
C GLN A 222 -8.71 -5.27 -17.24
N LEU A 223 -7.92 -4.31 -17.72
CA LEU A 223 -8.47 -3.11 -18.34
C LEU A 223 -8.98 -3.45 -19.75
N GLN A 224 -8.21 -4.24 -20.51
CA GLN A 224 -8.62 -4.74 -21.82
C GLN A 224 -9.89 -5.58 -21.75
N GLU A 225 -9.96 -6.53 -20.81
CA GLU A 225 -11.15 -7.38 -20.60
C GLU A 225 -12.42 -6.56 -20.32
N LEU A 226 -12.27 -5.45 -19.58
CA LEU A 226 -13.38 -4.56 -19.22
C LEU A 226 -13.63 -3.44 -20.25
N GLY A 227 -12.87 -3.36 -21.34
CA GLY A 227 -12.98 -2.28 -22.32
C GLY A 227 -12.63 -0.89 -21.76
N ILE A 228 -11.84 -0.83 -20.68
CA ILE A 228 -11.43 0.41 -20.01
C ILE A 228 -10.07 0.85 -20.57
N LYS A 229 -9.93 2.13 -20.94
CA LYS A 229 -8.66 2.69 -21.40
C LYS A 229 -8.16 3.74 -20.43
N VAL A 230 -6.84 3.86 -20.29
CA VAL A 230 -6.22 5.00 -19.60
C VAL A 230 -6.08 6.15 -20.58
N LEU A 231 -6.63 7.30 -20.25
CA LEU A 231 -6.46 8.50 -21.06
C LEU A 231 -5.07 9.07 -20.80
N CYS A 232 -4.25 9.09 -21.86
CA CYS A 232 -2.98 9.77 -21.85
C CYS A 232 -3.27 11.27 -21.94
N LEU A 233 -2.92 12.05 -20.93
CA LEU A 233 -2.86 13.50 -21.08
C LEU A 233 -1.67 13.78 -22.00
N SER A 234 -1.96 14.06 -23.27
CA SER A 234 -1.02 14.63 -24.25
C SER A 234 -0.48 15.95 -23.76
#